data_AF-A0A355B0A1-F1
#
_entry.id   AF-A0A355B0A1-F1
#
_cell.length_a   1.000
_cell.length_b   1.000
_cell.length_c   1.000
_cell.angle_alpha   90.00
_cell.angle_beta   90.00
_cell.angle_gamma   90.00
#
_symmetry.space_group_name_H-M   'P 1'
#
loop_
_entity.id
_entity.type
_entity.pdbx_description
1 polymer ?
#
loop_
_entity_poly.entity_id
_entity_poly.type
_entity_poly.pdbx_seq_one_letter_code
_entity_poly.pdbx_strand_id
1 'polypeptide(L)'
;MDHQGSDFLIQSVDRVSGIHRTLGRSLSRLIPLFRVLFFLGAGFAAGPLEPGRYSSRLGKAELIRQGNLFQLSIQTAEGLYRVVGKEQNGGIQCMVVTPAGEKLSCAATAGDGRLDIRVQGQTYRFTRVTRQSGASAGSGSPGTGTGAPHAQREIGDPSWGFRFTPPKGWSARKIPAGFLLGHDSIKGFVLVSPHEMNSLDEIRAETRKGLVYEQTTRMTLAGPVQTLGQNMLGAEFKGSFQGTPARARIVGVLSPYGGGVLVQAAVEEAGYNSTCAALTEEIAKGVKFSRRVAPPIVKQLENRIRGKLLTYLSSYSSSGSSSGGYSTGGGFSTKTEIFLCTNGPFSYRGRDSMSFDTGGGFGGSHSRDNALGTWRVYAYQGRPVLELRNRNGAKREFRLSHRNRKTYLNGKRYFVTPNSLCP
;
A
#
# COMPACT_ATOMS: atom_id res chain seq x y z
N MET A 1 -31.94 -45.24 -52.82
CA MET A 1 -32.93 -44.76 -51.86
C MET A 1 -32.46 -45.15 -50.48
N ASP A 2 -32.13 -44.12 -49.71
CA ASP A 2 -32.38 -43.93 -48.27
C ASP A 2 -31.83 -44.85 -47.17
N HIS A 3 -31.20 -44.12 -46.22
CA HIS A 3 -31.18 -44.20 -44.75
C HIS A 3 -30.53 -45.43 -44.08
N GLN A 4 -29.45 -45.26 -43.29
CA GLN A 4 -29.40 -44.82 -41.86
C GLN A 4 -30.26 -45.70 -40.94
N GLY A 5 -29.85 -46.20 -39.79
CA GLY A 5 -28.67 -46.02 -38.92
C GLY A 5 -28.67 -47.15 -37.87
N SER A 6 -27.50 -47.52 -37.35
CA SER A 6 -26.99 -47.23 -35.99
C SER A 6 -27.40 -48.26 -34.92
N ASP A 7 -26.42 -48.95 -34.33
CA ASP A 7 -26.30 -48.93 -32.87
C ASP A 7 -24.91 -49.32 -32.31
N PHE A 8 -24.67 -48.74 -31.14
CA PHE A 8 -23.47 -48.48 -30.34
C PHE A 8 -22.58 -49.67 -29.93
N LEU A 9 -21.29 -49.35 -29.80
CA LEU A 9 -20.28 -50.06 -29.01
C LEU A 9 -19.32 -49.03 -28.38
N ILE A 10 -18.43 -49.51 -27.50
CA ILE A 10 -17.23 -48.88 -26.90
C ILE A 10 -17.44 -48.51 -25.42
N GLN A 11 -17.04 -49.30 -24.41
CA GLN A 11 -15.74 -49.90 -24.03
C GLN A 11 -14.60 -48.93 -23.64
N SER A 12 -14.26 -49.05 -22.36
CA SER A 12 -12.93 -48.98 -21.73
C SER A 12 -12.20 -47.64 -21.63
N VAL A 13 -11.87 -47.36 -20.37
CA VAL A 13 -11.06 -46.28 -19.84
C VAL A 13 -9.59 -46.73 -19.86
N ASP A 14 -8.72 -46.01 -20.55
CA ASP A 14 -7.41 -45.61 -20.01
C ASP A 14 -6.63 -44.68 -20.96
N ARG A 15 -5.85 -43.79 -20.32
CA ARG A 15 -4.85 -42.83 -20.88
C ARG A 15 -5.37 -41.62 -21.66
N VAL A 16 -5.37 -40.45 -21.00
CA VAL A 16 -4.68 -39.25 -21.53
C VAL A 16 -4.05 -38.47 -20.38
N SER A 17 -2.72 -38.53 -20.33
CA SER A 17 -1.86 -37.53 -19.69
C SER A 17 -1.76 -36.33 -20.61
N GLY A 18 -2.02 -35.13 -20.10
CA GLY A 18 -1.68 -33.87 -20.75
C GLY A 18 -2.87 -32.93 -20.87
N ILE A 19 -2.83 -31.86 -20.06
CA ILE A 19 -3.25 -30.47 -20.33
C ILE A 19 -3.45 -29.81 -18.96
N HIS A 20 -2.41 -29.15 -18.45
CA HIS A 20 -2.51 -28.04 -17.51
C HIS A 20 -1.19 -27.25 -17.54
N ARG A 21 -0.96 -26.54 -18.64
CA ARG A 21 0.04 -25.47 -18.73
C ARG A 21 -0.47 -24.35 -19.60
N THR A 22 -1.20 -23.42 -19.01
CA THR A 22 -1.11 -21.97 -19.28
C THR A 22 -2.22 -21.30 -18.49
N LEU A 23 -1.85 -20.57 -17.43
CA LEU A 23 -2.55 -19.41 -16.87
C LEU A 23 -1.89 -19.12 -15.51
N GLY A 24 -0.90 -18.25 -15.52
CA GLY A 24 -0.15 -17.96 -14.30
C GLY A 24 0.86 -16.83 -14.46
N ARG A 25 0.54 -15.81 -15.25
CA ARG A 25 1.30 -14.57 -15.31
C ARG A 25 0.36 -13.42 -15.64
N SER A 26 -0.04 -12.67 -14.62
CA SER A 26 -0.32 -11.23 -14.65
C SER A 26 -1.35 -10.91 -13.58
N LEU A 27 -0.90 -10.55 -12.37
CA LEU A 27 -1.76 -9.89 -11.37
C LEU A 27 -0.97 -9.13 -10.27
N SER A 28 0.32 -8.82 -10.47
CA SER A 28 1.18 -8.27 -9.41
C SER A 28 1.60 -6.80 -9.58
N ARG A 29 1.10 -6.06 -10.58
CA ARG A 29 1.70 -4.77 -10.97
C ARG A 29 0.95 -3.49 -10.61
N LEU A 30 -0.19 -3.55 -9.91
CA LEU A 30 -0.95 -2.36 -9.48
C LEU A 30 -1.67 -2.60 -8.15
N ILE A 31 -1.08 -2.25 -6.99
CA ILE A 31 -1.81 -2.17 -5.70
C ILE A 31 -1.21 -1.05 -4.82
N PRO A 32 -2.06 -0.16 -4.29
CA PRO A 32 -2.01 0.15 -2.86
C PRO A 32 -3.39 0.04 -2.18
N LEU A 33 -3.41 -0.82 -1.17
CA LEU A 33 -4.26 -0.89 0.04
C LEU A 33 -5.30 0.23 0.30
N PHE A 34 -6.57 -0.18 0.44
CA PHE A 34 -7.57 0.45 1.33
C PHE A 34 -8.55 -0.60 1.90
N ARG A 35 -8.52 -0.84 3.21
CA ARG A 35 -9.59 -1.55 3.96
C ARG A 35 -9.65 -1.05 5.40
N VAL A 36 -10.81 -0.66 5.92
CA VAL A 36 -11.16 -0.58 7.37
C VAL A 36 -12.69 -0.69 7.52
N LEU A 37 -13.18 -1.58 8.41
CA LEU A 37 -14.46 -1.59 9.20
C LEU A 37 -14.72 -3.05 9.69
N PHE A 38 -15.27 -3.43 10.85
CA PHE A 38 -16.12 -2.86 11.94
C PHE A 38 -15.72 -3.45 13.30
N PHE A 39 -15.93 -2.74 14.43
CA PHE A 39 -16.11 -3.32 15.79
C PHE A 39 -16.97 -2.39 16.66
N LEU A 40 -17.89 -2.96 17.46
CA LEU A 40 -18.79 -2.26 18.39
C LEU A 40 -18.25 -2.31 19.84
N GLY A 41 -18.46 -1.25 20.63
CA GLY A 41 -18.13 -1.20 22.07
C GLY A 41 -18.38 0.17 22.70
N ALA A 42 -19.00 0.16 23.90
CA ALA A 42 -19.71 1.26 24.58
C ALA A 42 -18.91 2.53 24.95
N GLY A 43 -19.65 3.64 25.12
CA GLY A 43 -19.15 5.03 25.09
C GLY A 43 -18.87 5.72 26.43
N PHE A 44 -18.11 6.80 26.31
CA PHE A 44 -17.96 7.90 27.27
C PHE A 44 -18.22 9.20 26.52
N ALA A 45 -18.83 10.20 27.16
CA ALA A 45 -19.15 11.50 26.55
C ALA A 45 -17.91 12.40 26.39
N ALA A 46 -17.74 12.98 25.21
CA ALA A 46 -16.70 13.91 24.79
C ALA A 46 -17.34 15.06 23.99
N GLY A 47 -16.71 16.23 24.01
CA GLY A 47 -17.12 17.40 23.23
C GLY A 47 -16.76 17.25 21.74
N PRO A 48 -17.26 18.16 20.88
CA PRO A 48 -17.05 18.07 19.44
C PRO A 48 -15.58 18.24 19.06
N LEU A 49 -15.08 17.36 18.19
CA LEU A 49 -13.75 17.44 17.59
C LEU A 49 -13.63 18.65 16.65
N GLU A 50 -12.74 19.59 16.95
CA GLU A 50 -12.44 20.73 16.09
C GLU A 50 -11.29 20.44 15.11
N PRO A 51 -11.45 20.71 13.79
CA PRO A 51 -10.36 20.68 12.83
C PRO A 51 -9.22 21.64 13.21
N GLY A 52 -7.99 21.25 12.87
CA GLY A 52 -6.82 22.11 13.04
C GLY A 52 -5.53 21.39 13.38
N ARG A 53 -4.53 22.18 13.75
CA ARG A 53 -3.21 21.68 14.14
C ARG A 53 -3.13 21.46 15.64
N TYR A 54 -2.56 20.32 15.99
CA TYR A 54 -2.30 19.90 17.36
C TYR A 54 -0.82 19.55 17.50
N SER A 55 -0.28 19.68 18.71
CA SER A 55 1.10 19.30 19.03
C SER A 55 1.13 18.42 20.27
N SER A 56 2.11 17.52 20.30
CA SER A 56 2.46 16.74 21.49
C SER A 56 3.96 16.49 21.53
N ARG A 57 4.42 15.81 22.59
CA ARG A 57 5.81 15.31 22.66
C ARG A 57 6.14 14.29 21.57
N LEU A 58 5.14 13.66 20.95
CA LEU A 58 5.35 12.70 19.86
C LEU A 58 5.51 13.34 18.49
N GLY A 59 5.04 14.59 18.34
CA GLY A 59 5.12 15.30 17.07
C GLY A 59 3.95 16.24 16.82
N LYS A 60 3.90 16.75 15.59
CA LYS A 60 2.80 17.59 15.11
C LYS A 60 1.72 16.69 14.52
N ALA A 61 0.47 17.02 14.84
CA ALA A 61 -0.69 16.31 14.37
C ALA A 61 -1.63 17.27 13.66
N GLU A 62 -2.12 16.88 12.49
CA GLU A 62 -3.11 17.67 11.75
C GLU A 62 -4.41 16.87 11.68
N LEU A 63 -5.46 17.43 12.27
CA LEU A 63 -6.78 16.84 12.33
C LEU A 63 -7.66 17.39 11.20
N ILE A 64 -8.08 16.48 10.34
CA ILE A 64 -9.01 16.75 9.23
C ILE A 64 -10.33 16.05 9.56
N ARG A 65 -11.45 16.75 9.43
CA ARG A 65 -12.79 16.22 9.69
C ARG A 65 -13.64 16.25 8.40
N GLN A 66 -14.40 15.19 8.18
CA GLN A 66 -15.41 15.08 7.12
C GLN A 66 -16.66 14.43 7.72
N GLY A 67 -17.65 15.24 8.11
CA GLY A 67 -18.82 14.77 8.86
C GLY A 67 -18.44 14.17 10.22
N ASN A 68 -18.87 12.94 10.49
CA ASN A 68 -18.53 12.19 11.71
C ASN A 68 -17.22 11.40 11.60
N LEU A 69 -16.54 11.44 10.45
CA LEU A 69 -15.23 10.84 10.27
C LEU A 69 -14.14 11.88 10.49
N PHE A 70 -13.04 11.45 11.10
CA PHE A 70 -11.84 12.26 11.20
C PHE A 70 -10.60 11.44 10.85
N GLN A 71 -9.60 12.14 10.34
CA GLN A 71 -8.28 11.62 10.09
C GLN A 71 -7.25 12.53 10.76
N LEU A 72 -6.37 11.93 11.54
CA LEU A 72 -5.20 12.57 12.13
C LEU A 72 -3.94 11.98 11.50
N SER A 73 -3.01 12.84 11.09
CA SER A 73 -1.68 12.41 10.68
C SER A 73 -0.67 12.87 11.72
N ILE A 74 0.02 11.93 12.37
CA ILE A 74 1.04 12.21 13.38
C ILE A 74 2.40 11.85 12.79
N GLN A 75 3.21 12.86 12.51
CA GLN A 75 4.58 12.66 12.06
C GLN A 75 5.49 12.51 13.28
N THR A 76 6.09 11.33 13.45
CA THR A 76 7.06 11.03 14.51
C THR A 76 8.45 10.74 13.90
N ALA A 77 9.47 10.56 14.73
CA ALA A 77 10.78 10.05 14.29
C ALA A 77 10.73 8.62 13.71
N GLU A 78 9.75 7.82 14.13
CA GLU A 78 9.56 6.43 13.69
C GLU A 78 8.75 6.31 12.38
N GLY A 79 8.17 7.42 11.93
CA GLY A 79 7.40 7.53 10.70
C GLY A 79 6.03 8.17 10.90
N LEU A 80 5.22 8.12 9.84
CA LEU A 80 3.87 8.68 9.81
C LEU A 80 2.85 7.68 10.37
N TYR A 81 2.21 8.05 11.46
CA TYR A 81 1.06 7.35 12.00
C TYR A 81 -0.21 8.02 11.47
N ARG A 82 -1.20 7.22 11.06
CA ARG A 82 -2.51 7.74 10.68
C ARG A 82 -3.53 7.25 11.67
N VAL A 83 -4.25 8.17 12.30
CA VAL A 83 -5.43 7.82 13.09
C VAL A 83 -6.63 8.10 12.22
N VAL A 84 -7.48 7.11 12.03
CA VAL A 84 -8.78 7.27 11.39
C VAL A 84 -9.83 6.85 12.39
N GLY A 85 -10.88 7.64 12.54
CA GLY A 85 -11.93 7.28 13.46
C GLY A 85 -13.26 7.91 13.13
N LYS A 86 -14.26 7.49 13.87
CA LYS A 86 -15.63 7.93 13.76
C LYS A 86 -16.12 8.39 15.13
N GLU A 87 -16.78 9.53 15.15
CA GLU A 87 -17.50 10.02 16.32
C GLU A 87 -18.84 9.27 16.42
N GLN A 88 -19.07 8.59 17.55
CA GLN A 88 -20.30 7.85 17.84
C GLN A 88 -20.68 7.98 19.31
N ASN A 89 -21.92 8.42 19.58
CA ASN A 89 -22.51 8.48 20.93
C ASN A 89 -21.65 9.23 21.96
N GLY A 90 -21.10 10.38 21.57
CA GLY A 90 -20.23 11.19 22.43
C GLY A 90 -18.81 10.63 22.58
N GLY A 91 -18.49 9.44 22.09
CA GLY A 91 -17.13 8.89 22.10
C GLY A 91 -16.49 8.92 20.73
N ILE A 92 -15.16 8.81 20.69
CA ILE A 92 -14.42 8.66 19.44
C ILE A 92 -13.84 7.25 19.37
N GLN A 93 -14.38 6.42 18.50
CA GLN A 93 -13.75 5.15 18.15
C GLN A 93 -12.77 5.36 17.01
N CYS A 94 -11.55 4.87 17.16
CA CYS A 94 -10.51 5.10 16.18
C CYS A 94 -9.62 3.87 15.96
N MET A 95 -8.84 3.97 14.89
CA MET A 95 -7.83 3.01 14.50
C MET A 95 -6.56 3.77 14.16
N VAL A 96 -5.45 3.39 14.81
CA VAL A 96 -4.12 3.87 14.45
C VAL A 96 -3.51 2.90 13.44
N VAL A 97 -3.20 3.41 12.26
CA VAL A 97 -2.38 2.74 11.26
C VAL A 97 -0.93 3.18 11.48
N THR A 98 -0.07 2.25 11.89
CA THR A 98 1.35 2.52 12.11
C THR A 98 2.09 2.69 10.77
N PRO A 99 3.32 3.23 10.76
CA PRO A 99 4.16 3.28 9.54
C PRO A 99 4.38 1.90 8.89
N ALA A 100 4.27 0.82 9.68
CA ALA A 100 4.37 -0.55 9.23
C ALA A 100 3.06 -1.11 8.61
N GLY A 101 1.95 -0.36 8.68
CA GLY A 101 0.62 -0.76 8.22
C GLY A 101 -0.16 -1.60 9.24
N GLU A 102 0.35 -1.73 10.46
CA GLU A 102 -0.37 -2.38 11.56
C GLU A 102 -1.54 -1.51 12.01
N LYS A 103 -2.65 -2.15 12.36
CA LYS A 103 -3.89 -1.49 12.78
C LYS A 103 -4.10 -1.75 14.26
N LEU A 104 -4.05 -0.69 15.05
CA LEU A 104 -4.28 -0.73 16.48
C LEU A 104 -5.61 -0.06 16.77
N SER A 105 -6.47 -0.73 17.53
CA SER A 105 -7.69 -0.11 18.04
C SER A 105 -7.32 1.04 18.99
N CYS A 106 -8.06 2.13 18.91
CA CYS A 106 -7.93 3.23 19.82
C CYS A 106 -9.28 3.82 20.21
N ALA A 107 -9.30 4.44 21.38
CA ALA A 107 -10.37 5.33 21.80
C ALA A 107 -9.80 6.73 21.88
N ALA A 108 -10.52 7.74 21.44
CA ALA A 108 -10.11 9.11 21.63
C ALA A 108 -11.19 9.91 22.37
N THR A 109 -10.76 10.99 23.01
CA THR A 109 -11.63 12.00 23.59
C THR A 109 -11.11 13.37 23.19
N ALA A 110 -12.00 14.28 22.81
CA ALA A 110 -11.65 15.65 22.49
C ALA A 110 -12.54 16.64 23.21
N GLY A 111 -11.97 17.79 23.56
CA GLY A 111 -12.61 18.87 24.29
C GLY A 111 -11.57 19.90 24.73
N ASP A 112 -11.98 21.16 24.85
CA ASP A 112 -11.15 22.26 25.38
C ASP A 112 -9.77 22.41 24.70
N GLY A 113 -9.73 22.28 23.38
CA GLY A 113 -8.49 22.34 22.61
C GLY A 113 -7.53 21.16 22.88
N ARG A 114 -8.01 20.10 23.54
CA ARG A 114 -7.25 18.89 23.84
C ARG A 114 -7.78 17.70 23.05
N LEU A 115 -6.86 16.85 22.62
CA LEU A 115 -7.15 15.56 22.00
C LEU A 115 -6.34 14.49 22.73
N ASP A 116 -7.01 13.57 23.41
CA ASP A 116 -6.38 12.40 24.02
C ASP A 116 -6.69 11.16 23.19
N ILE A 117 -5.67 10.40 22.82
CA ILE A 117 -5.79 9.15 22.06
C ILE A 117 -5.26 8.01 22.92
N ARG A 118 -6.11 7.05 23.24
CA ARG A 118 -5.76 5.83 23.99
C ARG A 118 -5.53 4.67 23.04
N VAL A 119 -4.31 4.12 23.04
CA VAL A 119 -3.93 2.95 22.23
C VAL A 119 -3.27 1.93 23.16
N GLN A 120 -3.78 0.70 23.20
CA GLN A 120 -3.21 -0.38 24.04
C GLN A 120 -2.95 0.01 25.50
N GLY A 121 -3.88 0.75 26.12
CA GLY A 121 -3.77 1.21 27.51
C GLY A 121 -2.89 2.44 27.73
N GLN A 122 -2.19 2.93 26.70
CA GLN A 122 -1.38 4.16 26.77
C GLN A 122 -2.18 5.36 26.24
N THR A 123 -2.11 6.49 26.95
CA THR A 123 -2.80 7.74 26.55
C THR A 123 -1.81 8.74 25.97
N TYR A 124 -2.07 9.19 24.75
CA TYR A 124 -1.29 10.20 24.03
C TYR A 124 -2.06 11.50 23.94
N ARG A 125 -1.53 12.55 24.57
CA ARG A 125 -2.19 13.84 24.69
C ARG A 125 -1.64 14.84 23.67
N PHE A 126 -2.54 15.48 22.94
CA PHE A 126 -2.25 16.53 21.98
C PHE A 126 -2.99 17.80 22.37
N THR A 127 -2.33 18.95 22.22
CA THR A 127 -2.90 20.27 22.52
C THR A 127 -3.00 21.07 21.23
N ARG A 128 -4.12 21.76 21.03
CA ARG A 128 -4.35 22.59 19.84
C ARG A 128 -3.31 23.71 19.81
N VAL A 129 -2.72 23.90 18.64
CA VAL A 129 -1.82 25.03 18.40
C VAL A 129 -2.68 26.20 17.94
N THR A 130 -3.13 27.02 18.87
CA THR A 130 -3.70 28.32 18.56
C THR A 130 -2.55 29.19 18.04
N ARG A 131 -2.69 29.78 16.84
CA ARG A 131 -1.80 30.85 16.41
C ARG A 131 -1.93 31.96 17.45
N GLN A 132 -0.94 32.12 18.32
CA GLN A 132 -0.71 33.40 18.96
C GLN A 132 -0.34 34.37 17.83
N SER A 133 -1.26 35.26 17.49
CA SER A 133 -0.92 36.56 16.94
C SER A 133 -0.14 37.32 18.01
N GLY A 134 1.14 36.97 18.16
CA GLY A 134 2.08 37.67 19.00
C GLY A 134 2.52 38.93 18.27
N ALA A 135 1.84 40.04 18.55
CA ALA A 135 2.41 41.35 18.39
C ALA A 135 3.66 41.44 19.29
N SER A 136 4.84 41.47 18.69
CA SER A 136 6.01 42.08 19.32
C SER A 136 6.25 43.41 18.63
N ALA A 137 5.96 44.49 19.35
CA ALA A 137 6.35 45.83 18.97
C ALA A 137 7.88 45.87 18.81
N GLY A 138 8.32 46.11 17.58
CA GLY A 138 9.70 46.41 17.23
C GLY A 138 9.64 47.35 16.04
N SER A 139 9.88 48.64 16.31
CA SER A 139 9.82 49.73 15.35
C SER A 139 10.75 49.49 14.16
N GLY A 140 10.19 49.44 12.95
CA GLY A 140 10.92 49.44 11.69
C GLY A 140 9.97 49.82 10.56
N SER A 141 10.32 50.89 9.84
CA SER A 141 9.54 51.58 8.80
C SER A 141 8.77 50.69 7.79
N PRO A 142 7.65 51.20 7.21
CA PRO A 142 6.86 50.47 6.23
C PRO A 142 7.57 50.42 4.87
N GLY A 143 8.26 49.32 4.62
CA GLY A 143 8.65 48.91 3.28
C GLY A 143 7.48 48.20 2.60
N THR A 144 6.97 48.78 1.52
CA THR A 144 6.04 48.19 0.55
C THR A 144 6.62 46.92 -0.06
N GLY A 145 6.41 45.79 0.61
CA GLY A 145 6.75 44.46 0.12
C GLY A 145 5.58 43.82 -0.61
N THR A 146 5.48 44.09 -1.90
CA THR A 146 4.67 43.33 -2.86
C THR A 146 4.92 41.84 -2.65
N GLY A 147 3.87 41.08 -2.31
CA GLY A 147 3.94 39.65 -2.10
C GLY A 147 4.50 38.95 -3.34
N ALA A 148 5.76 38.55 -3.27
CA ALA A 148 6.39 37.73 -4.30
C ALA A 148 5.65 36.37 -4.36
N PRO A 149 5.26 35.88 -5.55
CA PRO A 149 4.59 34.61 -5.69
C PRO A 149 5.53 33.49 -5.20
N HIS A 150 5.02 32.59 -4.36
CA HIS A 150 5.73 31.37 -3.99
C HIS A 150 6.11 30.61 -5.27
N ALA A 151 7.40 30.64 -5.63
CA ALA A 151 7.92 29.90 -6.78
C ALA A 151 7.57 28.42 -6.61
N GLN A 152 6.87 27.84 -7.59
CA GLN A 152 6.51 26.43 -7.56
C GLN A 152 7.78 25.59 -7.73
N ARG A 153 8.17 24.93 -6.64
CA ARG A 153 9.36 24.09 -6.62
C ARG A 153 9.07 22.76 -7.30
N GLU A 154 9.98 22.33 -8.18
CA GLU A 154 9.98 20.99 -8.76
C GLU A 154 10.09 19.93 -7.64
N ILE A 155 9.25 18.90 -7.71
CA ILE A 155 9.22 17.78 -6.77
C ILE A 155 9.46 16.46 -7.50
N GLY A 156 10.04 15.48 -6.82
CA GLY A 156 10.28 14.17 -7.41
C GLY A 156 10.87 13.17 -6.41
N ASP A 157 11.06 11.94 -6.89
CA ASP A 157 11.76 10.89 -6.16
C ASP A 157 12.79 10.23 -7.09
N PRO A 158 14.09 10.37 -6.81
CA PRO A 158 15.13 9.73 -7.61
C PRO A 158 14.95 8.21 -7.74
N SER A 159 14.33 7.55 -6.75
CA SER A 159 14.06 6.11 -6.80
C SER A 159 12.89 5.71 -7.69
N TRP A 160 12.02 6.67 -8.04
CA TRP A 160 10.97 6.47 -9.03
C TRP A 160 11.40 6.94 -10.43
N GLY A 161 12.46 7.76 -10.51
CA GLY A 161 13.06 8.17 -11.78
C GLY A 161 12.27 9.26 -12.50
N PHE A 162 11.51 10.06 -11.75
CA PHE A 162 10.78 11.20 -12.30
C PHE A 162 10.69 12.36 -11.31
N ARG A 163 10.51 13.56 -11.88
CA ARG A 163 10.17 14.79 -11.18
C ARG A 163 9.26 15.65 -12.05
N PHE A 164 8.51 16.55 -11.43
CA PHE A 164 7.59 17.47 -12.11
C PHE A 164 7.33 18.69 -11.22
N THR A 165 6.78 19.75 -11.80
CA THR A 165 6.32 20.92 -11.05
C THR A 165 4.82 20.80 -10.84
N PRO A 166 4.30 20.81 -9.59
CA PRO A 166 2.86 20.86 -9.36
C PRO A 166 2.25 22.09 -10.05
N PRO A 167 1.06 22.01 -10.66
CA PRO A 167 0.41 23.16 -11.30
C PRO A 167 0.03 24.24 -10.30
N LYS A 168 -0.13 25.50 -10.73
CA LYS A 168 -0.42 26.64 -9.85
C LYS A 168 -1.68 26.39 -9.02
N GLY A 169 -1.61 26.64 -7.71
CA GLY A 169 -2.72 26.41 -6.77
C GLY A 169 -2.86 24.98 -6.25
N TRP A 170 -2.10 24.02 -6.79
CA TRP A 170 -2.13 22.64 -6.32
C TRP A 170 -1.07 22.37 -5.26
N SER A 171 -1.52 21.80 -4.14
CA SER A 171 -0.64 21.32 -3.07
C SER A 171 -0.32 19.84 -3.27
N ALA A 172 0.96 19.49 -3.28
CA ALA A 172 1.42 18.12 -3.48
C ALA A 172 1.98 17.51 -2.19
N ARG A 173 1.61 16.26 -1.91
CA ARG A 173 2.13 15.46 -0.81
C ARG A 173 2.59 14.10 -1.30
N LYS A 174 3.82 13.74 -0.96
CA LYS A 174 4.35 12.39 -1.21
C LYS A 174 3.60 11.34 -0.37
N ILE A 175 3.15 10.28 -1.02
CA ILE A 175 2.55 9.09 -0.42
C ILE A 175 3.28 7.84 -0.95
N PRO A 176 3.10 6.65 -0.35
CA PRO A 176 3.75 5.44 -0.84
C PRO A 176 3.55 5.12 -2.33
N ALA A 177 2.38 5.48 -2.87
CA ALA A 177 2.00 5.21 -4.25
C ALA A 177 2.50 6.26 -5.25
N GLY A 178 3.02 7.40 -4.80
CA GLY A 178 3.28 8.53 -5.68
C GLY A 178 3.19 9.89 -4.98
N PHE A 179 2.80 10.92 -5.73
CA PHE A 179 2.45 12.23 -5.20
C PHE A 179 0.94 12.44 -5.33
N LEU A 180 0.29 12.69 -4.20
CA LEU A 180 -1.12 13.08 -4.15
C LEU A 180 -1.21 14.60 -4.15
N LEU A 181 -1.94 15.13 -5.10
CA LEU A 181 -2.19 16.55 -5.30
C LEU A 181 -3.65 16.85 -4.96
N GLY A 182 -3.85 17.94 -4.24
CA GLY A 182 -5.17 18.49 -3.93
C GLY A 182 -5.22 19.99 -4.19
N HIS A 183 -6.43 20.50 -4.34
CA HIS A 183 -6.74 21.91 -4.50
C HIS A 183 -7.77 22.32 -3.45
N ASP A 184 -7.72 23.56 -2.97
CA ASP A 184 -8.59 24.01 -1.88
C ASP A 184 -10.06 24.16 -2.32
N SER A 185 -10.29 24.46 -3.61
CA SER A 185 -11.64 24.67 -4.16
C SER A 185 -12.08 23.68 -5.24
N ILE A 186 -11.16 22.89 -5.82
CA ILE A 186 -11.51 21.92 -6.86
C ILE A 186 -11.66 20.57 -6.16
N LYS A 187 -12.89 20.04 -6.15
CA LYS A 187 -13.18 18.73 -5.56
C LYS A 187 -12.43 17.63 -6.32
N GLY A 188 -11.95 16.64 -5.58
CA GLY A 188 -11.23 15.47 -6.09
C GLY A 188 -9.73 15.54 -5.84
N PHE A 189 -8.97 14.74 -6.57
CA PHE A 189 -7.53 14.63 -6.39
C PHE A 189 -6.81 14.31 -7.69
N VAL A 190 -5.50 14.62 -7.73
CA VAL A 190 -4.60 14.08 -8.73
C VAL A 190 -3.57 13.16 -8.08
N LEU A 191 -3.37 11.97 -8.64
CA LEU A 191 -2.30 11.05 -8.26
C LEU A 191 -1.28 10.96 -9.39
N VAL A 192 -0.02 11.29 -9.08
CA VAL A 192 1.13 11.10 -9.97
C VAL A 192 1.95 9.93 -9.44
N SER A 193 2.00 8.81 -10.17
CA SER A 193 2.57 7.55 -9.68
C SER A 193 3.46 6.86 -10.72
N PRO A 194 4.50 6.11 -10.32
CA PRO A 194 5.29 5.34 -11.27
C PRO A 194 4.53 4.11 -11.78
N HIS A 195 4.76 3.71 -13.03
CA HIS A 195 4.33 2.42 -13.56
C HIS A 195 5.49 1.63 -14.19
N GLU A 196 5.25 0.34 -14.45
CA GLU A 196 6.24 -0.60 -14.98
C GLU A 196 5.98 -1.04 -16.43
N MET A 197 4.90 -0.54 -17.05
CA MET A 197 4.60 -0.80 -18.46
C MET A 197 5.67 -0.17 -19.38
N ASN A 198 6.11 -0.91 -20.40
CA ASN A 198 7.27 -0.54 -21.23
C ASN A 198 6.90 -0.19 -22.68
N SER A 199 5.62 -0.25 -23.06
CA SER A 199 5.15 0.14 -24.38
C SER A 199 3.77 0.80 -24.33
N LEU A 200 3.43 1.57 -25.36
CA LEU A 200 2.10 2.18 -25.48
C LEU A 200 1.03 1.10 -25.68
N ASP A 201 1.39 -0.02 -26.31
CA ASP A 201 0.48 -1.16 -26.45
C ASP A 201 0.17 -1.83 -25.11
N GLU A 202 1.17 -1.96 -24.22
CA GLU A 202 0.95 -2.46 -22.85
C GLU A 202 0.05 -1.50 -22.06
N ILE A 203 0.29 -0.18 -22.16
CA ILE A 203 -0.58 0.84 -21.56
C ILE A 203 -2.01 0.74 -22.12
N ARG A 204 -2.17 0.59 -23.43
CA ARG A 204 -3.49 0.49 -24.09
C ARG A 204 -4.22 -0.78 -23.68
N ALA A 205 -3.52 -1.91 -23.64
CA ALA A 205 -4.08 -3.19 -23.22
C ALA A 205 -4.54 -3.14 -21.75
N GLU A 206 -3.73 -2.54 -20.86
CA GLU A 206 -4.11 -2.39 -19.45
C GLU A 206 -5.29 -1.43 -19.28
N THR A 207 -5.29 -0.30 -19.99
CA THR A 207 -6.37 0.69 -20.00
C THR A 207 -7.72 0.07 -20.36
N ARG A 208 -7.74 -0.86 -21.34
CA ARG A 208 -8.96 -1.55 -21.79
C ARG A 208 -9.56 -2.50 -20.76
N LYS A 209 -8.78 -2.97 -19.77
CA LYS A 209 -9.31 -3.83 -18.70
C LYS A 209 -10.18 -3.06 -17.71
N GLY A 210 -10.13 -1.73 -17.72
CA GLY A 210 -10.76 -0.91 -16.70
C GLY A 210 -9.98 -0.90 -15.39
N LEU A 211 -10.52 -0.18 -14.40
CA LEU A 211 -10.01 -0.17 -13.04
C LEU A 211 -10.97 -0.94 -12.16
N VAL A 212 -10.57 -2.12 -11.72
CA VAL A 212 -11.32 -2.90 -10.74
C VAL A 212 -10.44 -3.07 -9.52
N TYR A 213 -10.84 -2.44 -8.41
CA TYR A 213 -10.16 -2.56 -7.14
C TYR A 213 -11.16 -2.97 -6.07
N GLU A 214 -10.97 -4.20 -5.56
CA GLU A 214 -11.86 -4.84 -4.59
C GLU A 214 -13.35 -4.77 -5.06
N GLN A 215 -14.28 -4.61 -4.12
CA GLN A 215 -15.71 -4.41 -4.41
C GLN A 215 -16.09 -2.92 -4.44
N THR A 216 -15.16 -2.01 -4.16
CA THR A 216 -15.46 -0.61 -3.87
C THR A 216 -15.13 0.33 -5.02
N THR A 217 -14.23 -0.06 -5.94
CA THR A 217 -13.89 0.72 -7.11
C THR A 217 -14.10 -0.11 -8.37
N ARG A 218 -14.98 0.37 -9.24
CA ARG A 218 -15.21 -0.23 -10.55
C ARG A 218 -15.38 0.89 -11.56
N MET A 219 -14.35 1.14 -12.34
CA MET A 219 -14.38 2.13 -13.41
C MET A 219 -14.09 1.45 -14.74
N THR A 220 -14.89 1.77 -15.74
CA THR A 220 -14.71 1.30 -17.11
C THR A 220 -14.35 2.47 -18.01
N LEU A 221 -13.77 2.14 -19.16
CA LEU A 221 -13.37 3.13 -20.15
C LEU A 221 -14.60 3.93 -20.64
N ALA A 222 -14.46 5.25 -20.67
CA ALA A 222 -15.48 6.19 -21.12
C ALA A 222 -15.04 6.86 -22.42
N GLY A 223 -15.06 6.11 -23.53
CA GLY A 223 -14.64 6.60 -24.85
C GLY A 223 -13.33 5.98 -25.33
N PRO A 224 -12.71 6.50 -26.40
CA PRO A 224 -11.50 5.93 -26.96
C PRO A 224 -10.26 6.25 -26.12
N VAL A 225 -9.25 5.37 -26.20
CA VAL A 225 -7.89 5.69 -25.74
C VAL A 225 -7.26 6.63 -26.76
N GLN A 226 -6.83 7.80 -26.30
CA GLN A 226 -6.29 8.88 -27.13
C GLN A 226 -4.77 8.85 -27.12
N THR A 227 -4.15 9.02 -28.28
CA THR A 227 -2.71 9.27 -28.39
C THR A 227 -2.45 10.76 -28.17
N LEU A 228 -1.71 11.11 -27.12
CA LEU A 228 -1.42 12.50 -26.75
C LEU A 228 -0.01 12.95 -27.14
N GLY A 229 0.83 12.01 -27.57
CA GLY A 229 2.20 12.24 -28.01
C GLY A 229 2.88 10.91 -28.35
N GLN A 230 4.16 10.97 -28.73
CA GLN A 230 4.94 9.78 -29.16
C GLN A 230 5.14 8.75 -28.03
N ASN A 231 5.05 9.17 -26.76
CA ASN A 231 5.27 8.33 -25.59
C ASN A 231 4.10 8.43 -24.58
N MET A 232 2.93 8.90 -25.01
CA MET A 232 1.83 9.26 -24.11
C MET A 232 0.46 8.82 -24.62
N LEU A 233 -0.31 8.16 -23.76
CA LEU A 233 -1.72 7.85 -23.98
C LEU A 233 -2.60 8.47 -22.89
N GLY A 234 -3.77 8.95 -23.26
CA GLY A 234 -4.81 9.43 -22.36
C GLY A 234 -6.11 8.65 -22.50
N ALA A 235 -6.81 8.43 -21.39
CA ALA A 235 -8.10 7.78 -21.40
C ALA A 235 -9.02 8.35 -20.31
N GLU A 236 -10.31 8.41 -20.60
CA GLU A 236 -11.33 8.74 -19.63
C GLU A 236 -11.97 7.47 -19.08
N PHE A 237 -12.37 7.52 -17.82
CA PHE A 237 -13.02 6.42 -17.12
C PHE A 237 -14.26 6.94 -16.39
N LYS A 238 -15.28 6.10 -16.32
CA LYS A 238 -16.50 6.35 -15.55
C LYS A 238 -16.86 5.13 -14.71
N GLY A 239 -17.52 5.33 -13.59
CA GLY A 239 -18.02 4.24 -12.75
C GLY A 239 -18.16 4.67 -11.31
N SER A 240 -17.80 3.80 -10.38
CA SER A 240 -17.83 4.09 -8.95
C SER A 240 -16.43 4.05 -8.33
N PHE A 241 -16.18 4.99 -7.41
CA PHE A 241 -15.01 5.02 -6.55
C PHE A 241 -15.49 5.08 -5.10
N GLN A 242 -15.17 4.04 -4.33
CA GLN A 242 -15.66 3.86 -2.95
C GLN A 242 -17.19 3.93 -2.81
N GLY A 243 -17.91 3.43 -3.83
CA GLY A 243 -19.38 3.46 -3.88
C GLY A 243 -19.98 4.77 -4.40
N THR A 244 -19.19 5.84 -4.57
CA THR A 244 -19.65 7.12 -5.13
C THR A 244 -19.45 7.15 -6.64
N PRO A 245 -20.45 7.60 -7.44
CA PRO A 245 -20.28 7.84 -8.87
C PRO A 245 -19.13 8.81 -9.15
N ALA A 246 -18.18 8.39 -9.97
CA ALA A 246 -16.94 9.10 -10.21
C ALA A 246 -16.51 9.02 -11.68
N ARG A 247 -15.78 10.05 -12.09
CA ARG A 247 -15.08 10.08 -13.38
C ARG A 247 -13.61 10.35 -13.17
N ALA A 248 -12.79 9.80 -14.05
CA ALA A 248 -11.35 9.99 -13.99
C ALA A 248 -10.76 10.19 -15.38
N ARG A 249 -9.73 11.04 -15.44
CA ARG A 249 -8.81 11.12 -16.56
C ARG A 249 -7.49 10.50 -16.15
N ILE A 250 -6.95 9.62 -16.98
CA ILE A 250 -5.67 8.97 -16.74
C ILE A 250 -4.78 9.15 -17.95
N VAL A 251 -3.58 9.68 -17.71
CA VAL A 251 -2.54 9.86 -18.72
C VAL A 251 -1.34 9.01 -18.33
N GLY A 252 -0.94 8.08 -19.20
CA GLY A 252 0.27 7.28 -19.05
C GLY A 252 1.38 7.81 -19.94
N VAL A 253 2.57 8.00 -19.37
CA VAL A 253 3.76 8.55 -20.03
C VAL A 253 4.92 7.58 -19.89
N LEU A 254 5.47 7.09 -21.01
CA LEU A 254 6.64 6.21 -20.99
C LEU A 254 7.93 6.98 -20.72
N SER A 255 8.77 6.40 -19.86
CA SER A 255 10.13 6.86 -19.63
C SER A 255 11.09 6.24 -20.65
N PRO A 256 12.12 6.98 -21.13
CA PRO A 256 13.18 6.40 -21.95
C PRO A 256 14.05 5.39 -21.18
N TYR A 257 13.91 5.29 -19.85
CA TYR A 257 14.66 4.37 -18.99
C TYR A 257 13.87 3.12 -18.59
N GLY A 258 12.70 2.88 -19.21
CA GLY A 258 11.78 1.81 -18.87
C GLY A 258 10.73 2.22 -17.83
N GLY A 259 9.54 1.60 -17.89
CA GLY A 259 8.39 2.03 -17.12
C GLY A 259 7.91 3.44 -17.50
N GLY A 260 7.36 4.17 -16.52
CA GLY A 260 6.88 5.53 -16.76
C GLY A 260 6.11 6.14 -15.59
N VAL A 261 5.27 7.13 -15.89
CA VAL A 261 4.41 7.84 -14.94
C VAL A 261 2.95 7.76 -15.37
N LEU A 262 2.07 7.44 -14.42
CA LEU A 262 0.63 7.63 -14.54
C LEU A 262 0.23 8.92 -13.81
N VAL A 263 -0.48 9.80 -14.51
CA VAL A 263 -1.14 10.98 -13.94
C VAL A 263 -2.64 10.72 -13.97
N GLN A 264 -3.28 10.72 -12.81
CA GLN A 264 -4.68 10.34 -12.65
C GLN A 264 -5.43 11.47 -11.94
N ALA A 265 -6.36 12.14 -12.61
CA ALA A 265 -7.33 13.03 -11.96
C ALA A 265 -8.62 12.25 -11.75
N ALA A 266 -9.14 12.22 -10.52
CA ALA A 266 -10.41 11.59 -10.20
C ALA A 266 -11.28 12.55 -9.38
N VAL A 267 -12.54 12.64 -9.76
CA VAL A 267 -13.55 13.54 -9.18
C VAL A 267 -14.90 12.83 -9.11
N GLU A 268 -15.80 13.32 -8.26
CA GLU A 268 -17.22 12.93 -8.32
C GLU A 268 -17.78 13.25 -9.71
N GLU A 269 -18.70 12.41 -10.21
CA GLU A 269 -19.18 12.52 -11.59
C GLU A 269 -19.74 13.93 -11.93
N ALA A 270 -20.48 14.54 -11.01
CA ALA A 270 -21.02 15.89 -11.18
C ALA A 270 -19.95 17.00 -11.25
N GLY A 271 -18.74 16.74 -10.76
CA GLY A 271 -17.61 17.68 -10.78
C GLY A 271 -16.68 17.52 -11.99
N TYR A 272 -16.92 16.55 -12.87
CA TYR A 272 -16.04 16.29 -14.00
C TYR A 272 -16.23 17.31 -15.12
N ASN A 273 -15.14 17.91 -15.57
CA ASN A 273 -15.10 18.87 -16.67
C ASN A 273 -13.74 18.83 -17.40
N SER A 274 -13.59 19.64 -18.43
CA SER A 274 -12.38 19.71 -19.26
C SER A 274 -11.11 20.11 -18.49
N THR A 275 -11.23 20.77 -17.34
CA THR A 275 -10.08 21.11 -16.48
C THR A 275 -9.37 19.86 -15.97
N CYS A 276 -10.09 18.75 -15.74
CA CYS A 276 -9.47 17.48 -15.36
C CYS A 276 -8.53 16.95 -16.44
N ALA A 277 -8.97 17.02 -17.71
CA ALA A 277 -8.15 16.63 -18.86
C ALA A 277 -6.91 17.51 -18.99
N ALA A 278 -7.11 18.83 -19.05
CA ALA A 278 -6.03 19.81 -19.18
C ALA A 278 -4.98 19.66 -18.06
N LEU A 279 -5.42 19.50 -16.82
CA LEU A 279 -4.54 19.35 -15.66
C LEU A 279 -3.66 18.10 -15.74
N THR A 280 -4.25 16.94 -16.07
CA THR A 280 -3.46 15.70 -16.18
C THR A 280 -2.44 15.77 -17.31
N GLU A 281 -2.81 16.40 -18.43
CA GLU A 281 -1.93 16.55 -19.58
C GLU A 281 -0.82 17.57 -19.34
N GLU A 282 -1.10 18.69 -18.65
CA GLU A 282 -0.09 19.66 -18.22
C GLU A 282 0.98 18.99 -17.36
N ILE A 283 0.55 18.27 -16.32
CA ILE A 283 1.47 17.54 -15.43
C ILE A 283 2.26 16.50 -16.24
N ALA A 284 1.59 15.71 -17.08
CA ALA A 284 2.21 14.66 -17.87
C ALA A 284 3.28 15.20 -18.84
N LYS A 285 3.00 16.32 -19.52
CA LYS A 285 3.97 17.01 -20.41
C LYS A 285 5.14 17.62 -19.62
N GLY A 286 4.90 18.04 -18.38
CA GLY A 286 5.92 18.60 -17.50
C GLY A 286 6.82 17.58 -16.80
N VAL A 287 6.57 16.27 -16.95
CA VAL A 287 7.39 15.23 -16.30
C VAL A 287 8.79 15.20 -16.90
N LYS A 288 9.80 15.29 -16.04
CA LYS A 288 11.21 15.07 -16.39
C LYS A 288 11.68 13.73 -15.83
N PHE A 289 12.17 12.87 -16.71
CA PHE A 289 12.66 11.54 -16.34
C PHE A 289 14.15 11.53 -15.99
N SER A 290 14.53 10.58 -15.13
CA SER A 290 15.90 10.22 -14.82
C SER A 290 16.00 8.72 -14.61
N ARG A 291 17.21 8.17 -14.71
CA ARG A 291 17.45 6.78 -14.28
C ARG A 291 17.08 6.64 -12.79
N ARG A 292 16.42 5.54 -12.43
CA ARG A 292 16.05 5.25 -11.05
C ARG A 292 17.30 5.00 -10.22
N VAL A 293 17.41 5.68 -9.08
CA VAL A 293 18.48 5.50 -8.11
C VAL A 293 17.95 4.73 -6.91
N ALA A 294 18.54 3.59 -6.59
CA ALA A 294 18.14 2.82 -5.42
C ALA A 294 18.29 3.68 -4.14
N PRO A 295 17.25 3.79 -3.28
CA PRO A 295 17.36 4.49 -2.02
C PRO A 295 18.50 3.92 -1.16
N PRO A 296 19.22 4.73 -0.36
CA PRO A 296 20.31 4.24 0.50
C PRO A 296 19.89 3.09 1.43
N ILE A 297 18.64 3.10 1.88
CA ILE A 297 18.06 2.04 2.72
C ILE A 297 18.08 0.65 2.05
N VAL A 298 18.07 0.56 0.71
CA VAL A 298 18.20 -0.70 -0.02
C VAL A 298 19.55 -1.34 0.26
N LYS A 299 20.64 -0.59 0.07
CA LYS A 299 22.00 -1.05 0.30
C LYS A 299 22.25 -1.37 1.79
N GLN A 300 21.71 -0.55 2.69
CA GLN A 300 21.81 -0.80 4.13
C GLN A 300 21.14 -2.13 4.53
N LEU A 301 19.94 -2.40 4.02
CA LEU A 301 19.22 -3.63 4.33
C LEU A 301 19.81 -4.86 3.65
N GLU A 302 20.31 -4.70 2.42
CA GLU A 302 21.06 -5.73 1.72
C GLU A 302 22.28 -6.15 2.54
N ASN A 303 23.10 -5.18 2.99
CA ASN A 303 24.27 -5.45 3.83
C ASN A 303 23.90 -6.12 5.15
N ARG A 304 22.73 -5.80 5.73
CA ARG A 304 22.26 -6.40 6.97
C ARG A 304 21.94 -7.90 6.83
N ILE A 305 21.40 -8.32 5.68
CA ILE A 305 20.93 -9.70 5.46
C ILE A 305 21.90 -10.54 4.61
N ARG A 306 22.88 -9.91 3.96
CA ARG A 306 23.93 -10.58 3.20
C ARG A 306 24.70 -11.53 4.12
N GLY A 307 24.84 -12.80 3.70
CA GLY A 307 25.54 -13.82 4.48
C GLY A 307 24.80 -14.24 5.76
N LYS A 308 23.48 -14.05 5.83
CA LYS A 308 22.68 -14.34 7.04
C LYS A 308 21.60 -15.38 6.79
N LEU A 309 21.20 -16.05 7.87
CA LEU A 309 19.99 -16.85 7.95
C LEU A 309 18.86 -15.94 8.44
N LEU A 310 17.75 -15.95 7.70
CA LEU A 310 16.49 -15.35 8.11
C LEU A 310 15.54 -16.46 8.60
N THR A 311 15.15 -16.41 9.88
CA THR A 311 14.22 -17.39 10.46
C THR A 311 12.92 -16.74 10.87
N TYR A 312 11.80 -17.29 10.40
CA TYR A 312 10.45 -16.99 10.88
C TYR A 312 9.89 -18.20 11.62
N LEU A 313 9.28 -17.94 12.77
CA LEU A 313 8.63 -18.92 13.62
C LEU A 313 7.24 -18.38 13.96
N SER A 314 6.22 -19.21 13.85
CA SER A 314 4.86 -18.91 14.28
C SER A 314 4.23 -20.17 14.81
N SER A 315 3.86 -20.17 16.08
CA SER A 315 3.17 -21.29 16.71
C SER A 315 1.90 -20.78 17.39
N TYR A 316 0.86 -21.59 17.33
CA TYR A 316 -0.38 -21.41 18.05
C TYR A 316 -0.78 -22.75 18.65
N SER A 317 -1.27 -22.73 19.88
CA SER A 317 -1.80 -23.89 20.56
C SER A 317 -3.01 -23.43 21.37
N SER A 318 -4.14 -24.10 21.19
CA SER A 318 -5.32 -23.94 22.04
C SER A 318 -5.57 -25.23 22.81
N SER A 319 -5.74 -25.09 24.12
CA SER A 319 -6.30 -26.13 24.97
C SER A 319 -7.82 -26.10 24.87
N GLY A 320 -8.43 -27.25 24.61
CA GLY A 320 -9.88 -27.44 24.66
C GLY A 320 -10.33 -28.01 26.01
N SER A 321 -11.62 -27.87 26.33
CA SER A 321 -12.21 -28.49 27.52
C SER A 321 -12.06 -29.99 27.45
N SER A 322 -11.57 -30.62 28.52
CA SER A 322 -11.57 -32.07 28.65
C SER A 322 -12.80 -32.54 29.40
N SER A 323 -13.68 -33.26 28.70
CA SER A 323 -14.84 -33.93 29.28
C SER A 323 -14.88 -35.36 28.78
N GLY A 324 -14.97 -36.33 29.70
CA GLY A 324 -15.06 -37.75 29.36
C GLY A 324 -13.80 -38.39 28.74
N GLY A 325 -12.61 -37.79 28.90
CA GLY A 325 -11.34 -38.33 28.37
C GLY A 325 -10.92 -37.79 27.00
N TYR A 326 -11.68 -36.86 26.42
CA TYR A 326 -11.39 -36.24 25.12
C TYR A 326 -10.96 -34.78 25.28
N SER A 327 -10.02 -34.29 24.47
CA SER A 327 -9.58 -32.89 24.48
C SER A 327 -9.91 -32.22 23.15
N THR A 328 -10.57 -31.07 23.17
CA THR A 328 -10.94 -30.30 21.95
C THR A 328 -9.81 -29.35 21.49
N GLY A 329 -8.56 -29.75 21.72
CA GLY A 329 -7.37 -28.94 21.50
C GLY A 329 -6.82 -29.01 20.07
N GLY A 330 -6.10 -27.97 19.66
CA GLY A 330 -5.48 -27.92 18.34
C GLY A 330 -4.34 -26.92 18.29
N GLY A 331 -3.42 -27.11 17.35
CA GLY A 331 -2.26 -26.25 17.21
C GLY A 331 -1.65 -26.28 15.83
N PHE A 332 -0.90 -25.24 15.52
CA PHE A 332 -0.04 -25.21 14.34
C PHE A 332 1.31 -24.63 14.69
N SER A 333 2.32 -25.04 13.92
CA SER A 333 3.65 -24.48 13.96
C SER A 333 4.17 -24.33 12.54
N THR A 334 4.63 -23.12 12.23
CA THR A 334 5.29 -22.75 10.98
C THR A 334 6.71 -22.33 11.29
N LYS A 335 7.67 -22.94 10.58
CA LYS A 335 9.07 -22.52 10.56
C LYS A 335 9.49 -22.25 9.12
N THR A 336 10.02 -21.06 8.87
CA THR A 336 10.63 -20.70 7.58
C THR A 336 12.06 -20.28 7.80
N GLU A 337 12.98 -20.84 7.03
CA GLU A 337 14.41 -20.55 7.04
C GLU A 337 14.84 -20.13 5.64
N ILE A 338 15.48 -18.97 5.54
CA ILE A 338 16.01 -18.43 4.28
C ILE A 338 17.49 -18.13 4.49
N PHE A 339 18.34 -18.97 3.91
CA PHE A 339 19.78 -18.83 3.94
C PHE A 339 20.20 -17.96 2.76
N LEU A 340 20.75 -16.78 3.02
CA LEU A 340 21.19 -15.83 2.00
C LEU A 340 22.72 -15.81 1.96
N CYS A 341 23.33 -16.40 0.94
CA CYS A 341 24.78 -16.45 0.80
C CYS A 341 25.32 -15.10 0.29
N THR A 342 26.53 -14.74 0.72
CA THR A 342 27.18 -13.45 0.37
C THR A 342 27.26 -13.21 -1.14
N ASN A 343 27.48 -14.27 -1.92
CA ASN A 343 27.66 -14.22 -3.38
C ASN A 343 26.34 -14.28 -4.19
N GLY A 344 25.19 -14.21 -3.52
CA GLY A 344 23.89 -14.19 -4.20
C GLY A 344 23.09 -15.51 -4.27
N PRO A 345 23.64 -16.72 -4.03
CA PRO A 345 22.80 -17.91 -3.87
C PRO A 345 21.92 -17.85 -2.62
N PHE A 346 20.73 -18.47 -2.68
CA PHE A 346 19.91 -18.73 -1.49
C PHE A 346 19.47 -20.18 -1.38
N SER A 347 19.18 -20.58 -0.14
CA SER A 347 18.39 -21.78 0.18
C SER A 347 17.17 -21.40 1.02
N TYR A 348 16.01 -21.92 0.67
CA TYR A 348 14.75 -21.73 1.39
C TYR A 348 14.28 -23.08 1.91
N ARG A 349 13.85 -23.11 3.17
CA ARG A 349 13.25 -24.27 3.84
C ARG A 349 12.04 -23.82 4.64
N GLY A 350 10.85 -24.23 4.22
CA GLY A 350 9.58 -24.05 4.94
C GLY A 350 9.12 -25.38 5.52
N ARG A 351 8.63 -25.35 6.76
CA ARG A 351 7.96 -26.47 7.40
C ARG A 351 6.71 -25.96 8.10
N ASP A 352 5.59 -26.61 7.81
CA ASP A 352 4.33 -26.37 8.49
C ASP A 352 3.87 -27.70 9.10
N SER A 353 3.40 -27.64 10.34
CA SER A 353 2.76 -28.75 11.04
C SER A 353 1.47 -28.26 11.67
N MET A 354 0.38 -29.00 11.48
CA MET A 354 -0.90 -28.73 12.14
C MET A 354 -1.41 -30.00 12.80
N SER A 355 -1.98 -29.88 13.99
CA SER A 355 -2.65 -30.95 14.71
C SER A 355 -3.98 -30.49 15.29
N PHE A 356 -4.96 -31.38 15.31
CA PHE A 356 -6.24 -31.15 15.98
C PHE A 356 -6.80 -32.45 16.54
N ASP A 357 -7.52 -32.32 17.66
CA ASP A 357 -8.31 -33.37 18.31
C ASP A 357 -9.72 -32.82 18.55
N THR A 358 -10.74 -33.53 18.07
CA THR A 358 -12.15 -33.13 18.21
C THR A 358 -12.99 -34.18 18.95
N GLY A 359 -12.38 -35.06 19.75
CA GLY A 359 -13.12 -36.03 20.58
C GLY A 359 -13.87 -37.13 19.81
N GLY A 360 -13.58 -37.28 18.52
CA GLY A 360 -14.09 -38.34 17.64
C GLY A 360 -13.21 -38.60 16.41
N GLY A 361 -12.06 -37.93 16.33
CA GLY A 361 -11.10 -38.05 15.23
C GLY A 361 -9.86 -37.20 15.51
N PHE A 362 -8.68 -37.76 15.19
CA PHE A 362 -7.39 -37.08 15.29
C PHE A 362 -6.84 -36.81 13.89
N GLY A 363 -6.26 -35.64 13.67
CA GLY A 363 -5.72 -35.25 12.37
C GLY A 363 -4.41 -34.49 12.50
N GLY A 364 -3.42 -34.88 11.68
CA GLY A 364 -2.13 -34.22 11.60
C GLY A 364 -1.73 -33.98 10.14
N SER A 365 -1.24 -32.79 9.82
CA SER A 365 -0.68 -32.49 8.48
C SER A 365 0.72 -31.90 8.60
N HIS A 366 1.58 -32.27 7.65
CA HIS A 366 2.95 -31.77 7.57
C HIS A 366 3.28 -31.42 6.12
N SER A 367 3.78 -30.21 5.90
CA SER A 367 4.26 -29.77 4.59
C SER A 367 5.70 -29.30 4.66
N ARG A 368 6.46 -29.55 3.59
CA ARG A 368 7.84 -29.10 3.43
C ARG A 368 7.97 -28.41 2.07
N ASP A 369 8.45 -27.17 2.09
CA ASP A 369 8.74 -26.40 0.89
C ASP A 369 10.22 -26.08 0.86
N ASN A 370 10.92 -26.49 -0.20
CA ASN A 370 12.35 -26.23 -0.36
C ASN A 370 12.61 -25.57 -1.70
N ALA A 371 13.46 -24.54 -1.71
CA ALA A 371 13.88 -23.90 -2.95
C ALA A 371 15.34 -23.47 -2.89
N LEU A 372 15.96 -23.47 -4.07
CA LEU A 372 17.32 -22.98 -4.30
C LEU A 372 17.30 -22.00 -5.47
N GLY A 373 18.17 -20.99 -5.41
CA GLY A 373 18.28 -20.02 -6.49
C GLY A 373 19.19 -18.86 -6.14
N THR A 374 18.83 -17.69 -6.67
CA THR A 374 19.56 -16.43 -6.45
C THR A 374 18.69 -15.42 -5.72
N TRP A 375 19.28 -14.57 -4.88
CA TRP A 375 18.59 -13.49 -4.19
C TRP A 375 19.21 -12.15 -4.52
N ARG A 376 18.41 -11.09 -4.36
CA ARG A 376 18.86 -9.70 -4.41
C ARG A 376 17.92 -8.80 -3.63
N VAL A 377 18.41 -7.64 -3.23
CA VAL A 377 17.56 -6.54 -2.74
C VAL A 377 17.56 -5.43 -3.77
N TYR A 378 16.38 -4.91 -4.10
CA TYR A 378 16.23 -3.79 -5.01
C TYR A 378 15.16 -2.84 -4.53
N ALA A 379 15.07 -1.67 -5.16
CA ALA A 379 14.01 -0.71 -4.91
C ALA A 379 12.82 -1.03 -5.83
N TYR A 380 11.65 -1.27 -5.24
CA TYR A 380 10.38 -1.28 -5.96
C TYR A 380 9.49 -0.18 -5.40
N GLN A 381 9.05 0.75 -6.26
CA GLN A 381 8.29 1.93 -5.83
C GLN A 381 8.92 2.64 -4.62
N GLY A 382 10.25 2.81 -4.64
CA GLY A 382 11.00 3.48 -3.56
C GLY A 382 11.07 2.71 -2.25
N ARG A 383 10.64 1.44 -2.23
CA ARG A 383 10.65 0.55 -1.06
C ARG A 383 11.62 -0.61 -1.28
N PRO A 384 12.38 -1.03 -0.26
CA PRO A 384 13.25 -2.20 -0.36
C PRO A 384 12.43 -3.49 -0.52
N VAL A 385 12.79 -4.30 -1.51
CA VAL A 385 12.20 -5.62 -1.77
C VAL A 385 13.32 -6.65 -1.85
N LEU A 386 13.15 -7.75 -1.13
CA LEU A 386 13.95 -8.96 -1.28
C LEU A 386 13.29 -9.86 -2.35
N GLU A 387 13.97 -10.09 -3.45
CA GLU A 387 13.58 -11.07 -4.47
C GLU A 387 14.36 -12.37 -4.23
N LEU A 388 13.64 -13.49 -4.15
CA LEU A 388 14.19 -14.83 -4.28
C LEU A 388 13.78 -15.36 -5.65
N ARG A 389 14.76 -15.63 -6.51
CA ARG A 389 14.55 -16.17 -7.84
C ARG A 389 15.05 -17.60 -7.90
N ASN A 390 14.12 -18.53 -7.98
CA ASN A 390 14.40 -19.96 -8.11
C ASN A 390 15.14 -20.26 -9.43
N ARG A 391 15.83 -21.40 -9.49
CA ARG A 391 16.50 -21.87 -10.72
C ARG A 391 15.55 -22.02 -11.92
N ASN A 392 14.28 -22.33 -11.69
CA ASN A 392 13.24 -22.41 -12.73
C ASN A 392 12.70 -21.04 -13.17
N GLY A 393 13.26 -19.93 -12.68
CA GLY A 393 12.83 -18.57 -12.98
C GLY A 393 11.63 -18.07 -12.20
N ALA A 394 10.99 -18.90 -11.36
CA ALA A 394 9.93 -18.45 -10.46
C ALA A 394 10.49 -17.46 -9.44
N LYS A 395 9.70 -16.45 -9.10
CA LYS A 395 10.10 -15.37 -8.19
C LYS A 395 9.20 -15.34 -6.97
N ARG A 396 9.81 -15.07 -5.80
CA ARG A 396 9.12 -14.70 -4.56
C ARG A 396 9.66 -13.35 -4.11
N GLU A 397 8.77 -12.40 -3.86
CA GLU A 397 9.14 -11.04 -3.47
C GLU A 397 8.61 -10.72 -2.08
N PHE A 398 9.46 -10.13 -1.25
CA PHE A 398 9.12 -9.72 0.10
C PHE A 398 9.44 -8.25 0.29
N ARG A 399 8.46 -7.45 0.72
CA ARG A 399 8.70 -6.09 1.23
C ARG A 399 9.62 -6.21 2.44
N LEU A 400 10.83 -5.69 2.29
CA LEU A 400 11.87 -5.72 3.30
C LEU A 400 11.81 -4.42 4.10
N SER A 401 11.79 -4.55 5.43
CA SER A 401 11.81 -3.40 6.33
C SER A 401 12.58 -3.70 7.60
N HIS A 402 13.06 -2.64 8.25
CA HIS A 402 13.76 -2.71 9.51
C HIS A 402 13.14 -1.70 10.48
N ARG A 403 12.74 -2.16 11.66
CA ARG A 403 12.18 -1.33 12.74
C ARG A 403 12.61 -1.90 14.08
N ASN A 404 12.94 -1.05 15.04
CA ASN A 404 13.31 -1.45 16.42
C ASN A 404 14.37 -2.57 16.46
N ARG A 405 15.42 -2.42 15.65
CA ARG A 405 16.53 -3.38 15.48
C ARG A 405 16.11 -4.78 14.96
N LYS A 406 14.87 -4.93 14.48
CA LYS A 406 14.31 -6.18 13.96
C LYS A 406 14.09 -6.10 12.45
N THR A 407 14.29 -7.22 11.75
CA THR A 407 14.08 -7.32 10.30
C THR A 407 12.70 -7.90 10.03
N TYR A 408 12.02 -7.39 9.01
CA TYR A 408 10.67 -7.84 8.65
C TYR A 408 10.55 -8.08 7.15
N LEU A 409 9.89 -9.18 6.80
CA LEU A 409 9.48 -9.54 5.44
C LEU A 409 7.96 -9.54 5.38
N ASN A 410 7.37 -8.71 4.52
CA ASN A 410 5.92 -8.53 4.40
C ASN A 410 5.24 -8.26 5.76
N GLY A 411 5.90 -7.49 6.64
CA GLY A 411 5.41 -7.14 7.96
C GLY A 411 5.64 -8.18 9.05
N LYS A 412 6.03 -9.41 8.70
CA LYS A 412 6.37 -10.51 9.63
C LYS A 412 7.82 -10.41 10.09
N ARG A 413 8.07 -10.61 11.39
CA ARG A 413 9.42 -10.51 11.97
C ARG A 413 10.25 -11.74 11.59
N TYR A 414 11.46 -11.51 11.11
CA TYR A 414 12.48 -12.55 10.91
C TYR A 414 13.66 -12.29 11.84
N PHE A 415 14.13 -13.35 12.49
CA PHE A 415 15.40 -13.36 13.19
C PHE A 415 16.53 -13.40 12.16
N VAL A 416 17.55 -12.57 12.37
CA VAL A 416 18.74 -12.52 11.51
C VAL A 416 19.89 -13.08 12.30
N THR A 417 20.38 -14.24 11.91
CA THR A 417 21.47 -14.97 12.61
C THR A 417 22.58 -15.32 11.63
N PRO A 418 23.77 -15.71 12.13
CA PRO A 418 24.81 -16.27 11.28
C PRO A 418 24.29 -17.40 10.39
N ASN A 419 24.80 -17.47 9.15
CA ASN A 419 24.45 -18.48 8.18
C ASN A 419 25.47 -19.62 8.23
N SER A 420 25.06 -20.82 8.62
CA SER A 420 25.95 -21.99 8.67
C SER A 420 26.09 -22.73 7.33
N LEU A 421 25.21 -22.49 6.35
CA LEU A 421 25.27 -23.16 5.04
C LEU A 421 26.23 -22.48 4.07
N CYS A 422 26.46 -21.18 4.24
CA CYS A 422 27.38 -20.40 3.43
C CYS A 422 27.76 -19.15 4.25
N PRO A 423 28.80 -19.27 5.10
CA PRO A 423 29.23 -18.21 6.01
C PRO A 423 29.66 -16.93 5.29
#